data_AF-A0A7C3VNP1-F1
#
_entry.id   AF-A0A7C3VNP1-F1
#
_cell.length_a   1.000
_cell.length_b   1.000
_cell.length_c   1.000
_cell.angle_alpha   90.00
_cell.angle_beta   90.00
_cell.angle_gamma   90.00
#
_symmetry.space_group_name_H-M   'P 1'
#
loop_
_entity.id
_entity.type
_entity.pdbx_description
1 polymer ?
#
loop_
_entity_poly.entity_id
_entity_poly.type
_entity_poly.pdbx_seq_one_letter_code
_entity_poly.pdbx_strand_id
1 'polypeptide(L)'
;MEKCHKHSKEIVGGCMWCSKRLCEFCIARKEGLKLYCENCAQQLGPPRRTLPKVETKQAPVEREVEPIRRKLPKMDKDGYFDFTRVRQ
;
A
#
# COMPACT_ATOMS: atom_id res chain seq x y z
N MET A 1 2.10 6.75 -27.45
CA MET A 1 1.60 5.77 -26.46
C MET A 1 0.51 6.44 -25.64
N GLU A 2 -0.72 5.95 -25.71
CA GLU A 2 -1.83 6.48 -24.93
C GLU A 2 -1.72 5.98 -23.48
N LYS A 3 -1.83 6.91 -22.51
CA LYS A 3 -1.71 6.62 -21.07
C LYS A 3 -3.06 6.77 -20.40
N CYS A 4 -3.32 5.95 -19.39
CA CYS A 4 -4.52 6.09 -18.57
C CYS A 4 -4.43 7.39 -17.74
N HIS A 5 -5.46 8.23 -17.79
CA HIS A 5 -5.51 9.48 -17.01
C HIS A 5 -5.46 9.28 -15.49
N LYS A 6 -5.89 8.12 -14.96
CA LYS A 6 -5.89 7.84 -13.52
C LYS A 6 -4.56 7.34 -13.00
N HIS A 7 -3.92 6.43 -13.74
CA HIS A 7 -2.74 5.70 -13.25
C HIS A 7 -1.45 6.07 -13.99
N SER A 8 -1.53 6.92 -15.01
CA SER A 8 -0.40 7.35 -15.86
C SER A 8 0.39 6.20 -16.51
N LYS A 9 -0.17 4.99 -16.48
CA LYS A 9 0.35 3.76 -17.07
C LYS A 9 -0.19 3.57 -18.48
N GLU A 10 0.54 2.78 -19.25
CA GLU A 10 0.19 2.45 -20.62
C GLU A 10 -1.16 1.71 -20.69
N ILE A 11 -1.94 2.06 -21.70
CA ILE A 11 -3.23 1.43 -21.97
C ILE A 11 -2.94 0.08 -22.63
N VAL A 12 -3.37 -1.00 -21.98
CA VAL A 12 -3.15 -2.38 -22.44
C VAL A 12 -4.28 -2.82 -23.38
N GLY A 13 -5.49 -2.28 -23.18
CA GLY A 13 -6.64 -2.59 -24.03
C GLY A 13 -7.93 -1.91 -23.58
N GLY A 14 -9.05 -2.34 -24.14
CA GLY A 14 -10.39 -1.85 -23.80
C GLY A 14 -11.21 -2.88 -23.03
N CYS A 15 -12.12 -2.42 -22.18
CA CYS A 15 -13.14 -3.27 -21.60
C CYS A 15 -14.07 -3.79 -22.70
N MET A 16 -14.25 -5.11 -22.80
CA MET A 16 -15.10 -5.70 -23.86
C MET A 16 -16.59 -5.37 -23.70
N TRP A 17 -17.03 -4.95 -22.51
CA TRP A 17 -18.43 -4.65 -22.23
C TRP A 17 -18.75 -3.16 -22.44
N CYS A 18 -17.94 -2.26 -21.86
CA CYS A 18 -18.19 -0.81 -21.90
C CYS A 18 -17.23 -0.03 -22.79
N SER A 19 -16.31 -0.72 -23.49
CA SER A 19 -15.28 -0.12 -24.35
C SER A 19 -14.35 0.89 -23.68
N LYS A 20 -14.37 0.97 -22.34
CA LYS A 20 -13.50 1.88 -21.58
C LYS A 20 -12.04 1.45 -21.71
N ARG A 21 -11.14 2.41 -21.91
CA ARG A 21 -9.69 2.14 -21.97
C ARG A 21 -9.14 1.74 -20.60
N LEU A 22 -8.41 0.62 -20.55
CA LEU A 22 -7.88 0.03 -19.33
C LEU A 22 -6.35 -0.06 -19.41
N CYS A 23 -5.68 0.44 -18.37
CA CYS A 23 -4.30 0.07 -18.06
C CYS A 23 -4.26 -1.20 -17.21
N GLU A 24 -3.06 -1.73 -16.96
CA GLU A 24 -2.82 -2.92 -16.11
C GLU A 24 -3.60 -2.91 -14.78
N PHE A 25 -3.71 -1.73 -14.15
CA PHE A 25 -4.38 -1.54 -12.85
C PHE A 25 -5.90 -1.40 -12.96
N CYS A 26 -6.42 -1.00 -14.12
CA CYS A 26 -7.87 -0.87 -14.33
C CYS A 26 -8.53 -2.19 -14.73
N ILE A 27 -7.73 -3.22 -15.06
CA ILE A 27 -8.22 -4.53 -15.44
C ILE A 27 -8.60 -5.27 -14.15
N ALA A 28 -9.90 -5.40 -13.90
CA ALA A 28 -10.41 -6.12 -12.74
C ALA A 28 -10.60 -7.62 -13.00
N ARG A 29 -10.92 -7.98 -14.25
CA ARG A 29 -11.11 -9.37 -14.66
C ARG A 29 -10.59 -9.58 -16.07
N LYS A 30 -9.90 -10.70 -16.28
CA LYS A 30 -9.38 -11.15 -17.57
C LYS A 30 -9.87 -12.56 -17.85
N GLU A 31 -10.62 -12.75 -18.93
CA GLU A 31 -11.08 -14.05 -19.41
C GLU A 31 -10.43 -14.33 -20.77
N GLY A 32 -9.25 -14.95 -20.73
CA GLY A 32 -8.41 -15.14 -21.92
C GLY A 32 -7.99 -13.80 -22.52
N LEU A 33 -8.53 -13.50 -23.71
CA LEU A 33 -8.28 -12.25 -24.45
C LEU A 33 -9.23 -11.12 -24.06
N LYS A 34 -10.32 -11.40 -23.34
CA LYS A 34 -11.32 -10.40 -22.96
C LYS A 34 -10.91 -9.70 -21.66
N LEU A 35 -10.89 -8.38 -21.68
CA LEU A 35 -10.62 -7.53 -20.52
C LEU A 35 -11.91 -6.89 -20.02
N TYR A 36 -12.07 -6.79 -18.70
CA TYR A 36 -13.20 -6.12 -18.09
C TYR A 36 -12.75 -5.12 -17.01
N CYS A 37 -13.44 -3.98 -16.95
CA CYS A 37 -13.24 -2.98 -15.90
C CYS A 37 -13.89 -3.43 -14.59
N GLU A 38 -13.56 -2.78 -13.47
CA GLU A 38 -14.10 -3.08 -12.13
C GLU A 38 -15.63 -3.17 -12.11
N ASN A 39 -16.31 -2.18 -12.72
CA ASN A 39 -17.76 -2.11 -12.71
C ASN A 39 -18.40 -3.28 -13.51
N CYS A 40 -17.91 -3.54 -14.72
CA CYS A 40 -18.40 -4.66 -15.53
C CYS A 40 -18.04 -6.02 -14.92
N ALA A 41 -16.87 -6.14 -14.27
CA ALA A 41 -16.45 -7.35 -13.60
C ALA A 41 -17.34 -7.70 -12.40
N GLN A 42 -17.84 -6.70 -11.66
CA GLN A 42 -18.79 -6.88 -10.57
C GLN A 42 -20.16 -7.36 -11.07
N GLN A 43 -20.64 -6.80 -12.20
CA GLN A 43 -21.92 -7.20 -12.80
C GLN A 43 -21.91 -8.62 -13.37
N LEU A 44 -20.76 -9.08 -13.89
CA LEU A 44 -20.56 -10.45 -14.35
C LEU A 44 -20.64 -11.51 -13.23
N GLY A 45 -20.77 -11.07 -11.97
CA GLY A 45 -20.77 -11.93 -10.80
C GLY A 45 -19.39 -12.52 -10.52
N PRO A 46 -19.11 -12.94 -9.27
CA PRO A 46 -17.86 -13.62 -8.98
C PRO A 46 -17.77 -14.89 -9.86
N PRO A 47 -16.63 -15.18 -10.49
CA PRO A 47 -16.41 -16.55 -10.93
C PRO A 47 -16.61 -17.43 -9.70
N ARG A 48 -17.40 -18.51 -9.81
CA ARG A 48 -17.51 -19.54 -8.76
C ARG A 48 -16.14 -20.21 -8.60
N ARG A 49 -15.20 -19.49 -8.00
CA ARG A 49 -13.96 -20.01 -7.45
C ARG A 49 -14.15 -19.95 -5.96
N THR A 50 -14.44 -21.10 -5.39
CA THR A 50 -14.14 -21.41 -4.00
C THR A 50 -12.65 -21.15 -3.77
N LEU A 51 -12.29 -19.89 -3.55
CA LEU A 51 -10.96 -19.56 -3.06
C LEU A 51 -10.93 -20.05 -1.61
N PRO A 52 -10.03 -20.97 -1.21
CA PRO A 52 -9.83 -21.22 0.20
C PRO A 52 -9.42 -19.87 0.79
N LYS A 53 -10.13 -19.45 1.83
CA LYS A 53 -9.86 -18.25 2.60
C LYS A 53 -8.41 -18.41 3.08
N VAL A 54 -7.45 -17.76 2.42
CA VAL A 54 -6.08 -17.72 2.93
C VAL A 54 -6.15 -16.81 4.14
N GLU A 55 -6.39 -17.44 5.29
CA GLU A 55 -6.20 -16.83 6.60
C GLU A 55 -4.76 -16.32 6.60
N THR A 56 -4.60 -15.02 6.37
CA THR A 56 -3.33 -14.36 6.58
C THR A 56 -3.15 -14.37 8.09
N LYS A 57 -2.54 -15.44 8.62
CA LYS A 57 -1.99 -15.45 9.96
C LYS A 57 -0.88 -14.39 9.94
N GLN A 58 -1.25 -13.13 10.18
CA GLN A 58 -0.29 -12.13 10.59
C GLN A 58 0.27 -12.65 11.92
N ALA A 59 1.46 -13.24 11.86
CA ALA A 59 2.24 -13.43 13.07
C ALA A 59 2.45 -12.03 13.67
N PRO A 60 2.06 -11.78 14.92
CA PRO A 60 2.41 -10.54 15.58
C PRO A 60 3.94 -10.50 15.65
N VAL A 61 4.55 -9.62 14.86
CA VAL A 61 5.97 -9.30 15.03
C VAL A 61 6.03 -8.43 16.28
N GLU A 62 6.21 -9.08 17.43
CA GLU A 62 6.63 -8.42 18.67
C GLU A 62 8.02 -7.81 18.41
N ARG A 63 8.02 -6.56 17.96
CA ARG A 63 9.21 -5.71 18.08
C ARG A 63 9.38 -5.42 19.56
N GLU A 64 10.28 -6.14 20.21
CA GLU A 64 10.84 -5.74 21.49
C GLU A 64 11.54 -4.38 21.30
N VAL A 65 10.79 -3.30 21.55
CA VAL A 65 11.37 -1.97 21.64
C VAL A 65 11.86 -1.82 23.07
N GLU A 66 13.12 -2.18 23.33
CA GLU A 66 13.76 -1.83 24.58
C GLU A 66 13.76 -0.30 24.74
N PRO A 67 13.27 0.25 25.86
CA PRO A 67 13.28 1.69 26.06
C PRO A 67 14.73 2.14 26.24
N ILE A 68 15.26 2.87 25.25
CA ILE A 68 16.53 3.58 25.36
C ILE A 68 16.37 4.61 26.48
N ARG A 69 16.77 4.24 27.71
CA ARG A 69 16.86 5.13 28.86
C ARG A 69 18.02 6.11 28.64
N ARG A 70 17.77 7.17 27.87
CA ARG A 70 18.65 8.34 27.87
C ARG A 70 18.54 8.99 29.25
N LYS A 71 19.62 8.94 30.02
CA LYS A 71 19.73 9.71 31.27
C LYS A 71 19.66 11.19 30.90
N LEU A 72 18.56 11.86 31.22
CA LEU A 72 18.50 13.31 31.13
C LEU A 72 19.55 13.91 32.08
N PRO A 73 20.36 14.88 31.65
CA PRO A 73 21.20 15.65 32.56
C PRO A 73 20.31 16.39 33.56
N LYS A 74 20.70 16.38 34.83
CA LYS A 74 19.97 17.03 35.91
C LYS A 74 20.07 18.55 35.73
N MET A 75 18.94 19.25 35.88
CA MET A 75 18.93 20.71 36.02
C MET A 75 19.40 21.08 37.43
N ASP A 76 20.36 21.99 37.51
CA ASP A 76 20.69 22.69 38.75
C ASP A 76 19.73 23.89 38.96
N LYS A 77 19.56 24.30 40.22
CA LYS A 77 18.50 25.22 40.69
C LYS A 77 18.49 26.62 40.07
N ASP A 78 19.55 27.01 39.36
CA ASP A 78 19.68 28.35 38.76
C ASP A 78 19.34 28.39 37.25
N GLY A 79 18.84 27.29 36.67
CA GLY A 79 18.22 27.30 35.33
C GLY A 79 19.17 27.54 34.15
N TYR A 80 20.49 27.54 34.36
CA TYR A 80 21.48 27.73 33.30
C TYR A 80 22.05 26.40 32.80
N PHE A 81 21.68 25.99 31.57
CA PHE A 81 22.24 24.81 30.89
C PHE A 81 23.62 25.16 30.31
N ASP A 82 24.69 24.70 30.95
CA ASP A 82 26.05 24.90 30.47
C ASP A 82 26.43 23.84 29.41
N PHE A 83 26.43 24.23 28.13
CA PHE A 83 26.79 23.35 27.01
C PHE A 83 28.31 23.26 26.76
N THR A 84 29.17 23.86 27.61
CA THR A 84 30.61 23.95 27.30
C THR A 84 31.42 22.70 27.62
N ARG A 85 30.80 21.62 28.11
CA ARG A 85 31.49 20.35 28.40
C ARG A 85 31.28 19.28 27.32
N VAL A 86 31.47 19.66 26.06
CA VAL A 86 31.85 18.71 25.01
C VAL A 86 33.26 19.07 24.56
N ARG A 87 34.24 18.71 25.40
CA ARG A 87 35.64 18.63 24.97
C ARG A 87 36.31 17.38 25.53
N GLN A 88 36.78 16.59 24.56
CA GLN A 88 37.57 15.36 24.58
C GLN A 88 36.81 14.08 24.85
#